data_AF-A0A7W1PMK9-F1
#
_entry.id   AF-A0A7W1PMK9-F1
#
_cell.length_a   1.000
_cell.length_b   1.000
_cell.length_c   1.000
_cell.angle_alpha   90.00
_cell.angle_beta   90.00
_cell.angle_gamma   90.00
#
_symmetry.space_group_name_H-M   'P 1'
#
loop_
_entity.id
_entity.type
_entity.pdbx_description
1 polymer ?
#
loop_
_entity_poly.entity_id
_entity_poly.type
_entity_poly.pdbx_seq_one_letter_code
_entity_poly.pdbx_strand_id
1 'polypeptide(L)'
;MTASSMISTRRFSPSTRLRLQVLFARAWEALADTYQVQATGFVRRLKAQLPMEEALDRFFREVGVPAAMTDTVRARALVALAPLVEDAVEPEETPAPNWSPLRPDQLFGALRRRAQFVEETNLECRLAASIADEALAATHVRMALAVAELLADDCTPDEAIMHYVRSFNLPALDAQIIFRRTMASWAERDPLGLDRVEPVMPVVAICASGPLVNIGGRLRLGLRAIG
;
A
#
# COMPACT_ATOMS: atom_id res chain seq x y z
N MET A 1 -18.44 5.50 -10.46
CA MET A 1 -19.28 5.94 -9.33
C MET A 1 -19.99 4.72 -8.75
N THR A 2 -19.36 4.04 -7.80
CA THR A 2 -19.87 2.78 -7.22
C THR A 2 -20.15 3.01 -5.74
N ALA A 3 -21.37 2.61 -5.35
CA ALA A 3 -22.03 2.74 -4.05
C ALA A 3 -21.13 2.98 -2.83
N SER A 4 -21.22 4.19 -2.25
CA SER A 4 -20.79 4.45 -0.88
C SER A 4 -21.49 3.48 0.07
N SER A 5 -20.72 2.63 0.75
CA SER A 5 -21.21 1.71 1.78
C SER A 5 -22.01 2.48 2.83
N MET A 6 -23.34 2.30 2.81
CA MET A 6 -24.30 3.01 3.66
C MET A 6 -24.40 2.44 5.09
N ILE A 7 -23.48 1.58 5.51
CA ILE A 7 -23.54 0.89 6.81
C ILE A 7 -22.38 1.34 7.69
N SER A 8 -22.39 2.62 8.11
CA SER A 8 -21.90 3.07 9.44
C SER A 8 -22.01 4.59 9.65
N THR A 9 -22.35 5.39 8.63
CA THR A 9 -22.43 6.86 8.76
C THR A 9 -23.68 7.35 9.50
N ARG A 10 -24.60 6.46 9.89
CA ARG A 10 -25.79 6.84 10.68
C ARG A 10 -25.51 7.01 12.18
N ARG A 11 -24.35 6.59 12.69
CA ARG A 11 -24.02 6.65 14.13
C ARG A 11 -23.23 7.89 14.54
N PHE A 12 -22.52 8.51 13.61
CA PHE A 12 -21.67 9.66 13.94
C PHE A 12 -22.45 10.98 13.99
N SER A 13 -22.03 11.87 14.88
CA SER A 13 -22.54 13.23 14.94
C SER A 13 -22.37 13.97 13.60
N PRO A 14 -23.23 14.95 13.26
CA PRO A 14 -23.07 15.73 12.04
C PRO A 14 -21.68 16.39 11.89
N SER A 15 -21.11 16.88 13.00
CA SER A 15 -19.77 17.46 13.04
C SER A 15 -18.67 16.43 12.76
N THR A 16 -18.75 15.23 13.35
CA THR A 16 -17.78 14.16 13.10
C THR A 16 -17.81 13.74 11.63
N ARG A 17 -19.01 13.61 11.03
CA ARG A 17 -19.16 13.26 9.61
C ARG A 17 -18.50 14.27 8.69
N LEU A 18 -18.69 15.57 8.94
CA LEU A 18 -18.05 16.61 8.14
C LEU A 18 -16.53 16.55 8.27
N ARG A 19 -16.00 16.39 9.49
CA ARG A 19 -14.55 16.24 9.71
C ARG A 19 -13.99 15.02 8.98
N LEU A 20 -14.72 13.90 9.00
CA LEU A 20 -14.32 12.67 8.32
C LEU A 20 -14.32 12.85 6.79
N GLN A 21 -15.32 13.53 6.23
CA GLN A 21 -15.35 13.89 4.81
C GLN A 21 -14.15 14.76 4.41
N VAL A 22 -13.82 15.78 5.21
CA VAL A 22 -12.64 16.62 5.00
C VAL A 22 -11.37 15.79 5.07
N LEU A 23 -11.27 14.87 6.02
CA LEU A 23 -10.10 14.01 6.17
C LEU A 23 -9.93 13.06 4.97
N PHE A 24 -11.03 12.50 4.45
CA PHE A 24 -10.98 11.69 3.23
C PHE A 24 -10.62 12.50 2.00
N ALA A 25 -11.11 13.73 1.87
CA ALA A 25 -10.67 14.63 0.80
C ALA A 25 -9.16 14.92 0.89
N ARG A 26 -8.64 15.16 2.09
CA ARG A 26 -7.20 15.33 2.32
C ARG A 26 -6.40 14.07 2.01
N ALA A 27 -6.92 12.90 2.38
CA ALA A 27 -6.28 11.63 2.08
C ALA A 27 -6.24 11.36 0.57
N TRP A 28 -7.29 11.73 -0.16
CA TRP A 28 -7.32 11.66 -1.62
C TRP A 28 -6.24 12.54 -2.26
N GLU A 29 -6.14 13.81 -1.86
CA GLU A 29 -5.09 14.71 -2.37
C GLU A 29 -3.68 14.22 -1.99
N ALA A 30 -3.48 13.78 -0.75
CA ALA A 30 -2.17 13.27 -0.31
C ALA A 30 -1.73 12.04 -1.12
N LEU A 31 -2.66 11.17 -1.50
CA LEU A 31 -2.38 10.04 -2.39
C LEU A 31 -2.06 10.52 -3.81
N ALA A 32 -2.83 11.45 -4.36
CA ALA A 32 -2.55 12.01 -5.69
C ALA A 32 -1.16 12.67 -5.75
N ASP A 33 -0.77 13.40 -4.71
CA ASP A 33 0.56 14.00 -4.59
C ASP A 33 1.65 12.92 -4.48
N THR A 34 1.41 11.86 -3.71
CA THR A 34 2.36 10.75 -3.58
C THR A 34 2.54 10.05 -4.93
N TYR A 35 1.46 9.74 -5.65
CA TYR A 35 1.53 9.17 -6.99
C TYR A 35 2.31 10.07 -7.95
N GLN A 36 2.09 11.38 -7.91
CA GLN A 36 2.81 12.33 -8.76
C GLN A 36 4.32 12.36 -8.47
N VAL A 37 4.69 12.41 -7.18
CA VAL A 37 6.11 12.37 -6.77
C VAL A 37 6.76 11.06 -7.20
N GLN A 38 6.08 9.92 -6.99
CA GLN A 38 6.61 8.61 -7.36
C GLN A 38 6.69 8.43 -8.88
N ALA A 39 5.71 8.89 -9.66
CA ALA A 39 5.74 8.86 -11.12
C ALA A 39 6.93 9.65 -11.66
N THR A 40 7.14 10.86 -11.13
CA THR A 40 8.26 11.73 -11.50
C THR A 40 9.61 11.08 -11.14
N GLY A 41 9.70 10.48 -9.95
CA GLY A 41 10.90 9.75 -9.51
C GLY A 41 11.19 8.51 -10.37
N PHE A 42 10.16 7.76 -10.75
CA PHE A 42 10.24 6.57 -11.59
C PHE A 42 10.81 6.92 -12.98
N VAL A 43 10.27 7.95 -13.63
CA VAL A 43 10.77 8.44 -14.93
C VAL A 43 12.21 8.91 -14.82
N ARG A 44 12.54 9.71 -13.80
CA ARG A 44 13.91 10.20 -13.59
C ARG A 44 14.92 9.08 -13.41
N ARG A 45 14.54 7.99 -12.73
CA ARG A 45 15.39 6.82 -12.53
C ARG A 45 15.64 6.06 -13.83
N LEU A 46 14.62 5.93 -14.68
CA LEU A 46 14.67 5.14 -15.91
C LEU A 46 15.02 5.93 -17.17
N LYS A 47 15.39 7.21 -17.03
CA LYS A 47 15.63 8.12 -18.16
C LYS A 47 16.68 7.64 -19.16
N ALA A 48 17.62 6.81 -18.71
CA ALA A 48 18.70 6.28 -19.55
C ALA A 48 18.29 5.01 -20.30
N GLN A 49 17.23 4.33 -19.84
CA GLN A 49 16.79 3.04 -20.37
C GLN A 49 15.51 3.16 -21.19
N LEU A 50 14.60 4.08 -20.84
CA LEU A 50 13.28 4.22 -21.44
C LEU A 50 12.99 5.67 -21.80
N PRO A 51 12.26 5.91 -22.92
CA PRO A 51 11.72 7.23 -23.19
C PRO A 51 10.67 7.61 -22.13
N MET A 52 10.52 8.91 -21.90
CA MET A 52 9.67 9.47 -20.84
C MET A 52 8.23 8.93 -20.87
N GLU A 53 7.61 8.90 -22.05
CA GLU A 53 6.22 8.43 -22.22
C GLU A 53 6.08 6.95 -21.87
N GLU A 54 7.01 6.12 -22.34
CA GLU A 54 7.00 4.68 -22.04
C GLU A 54 7.24 4.43 -20.55
N ALA A 55 8.14 5.18 -19.91
CA ALA A 55 8.38 5.09 -18.48
C ALA A 55 7.13 5.47 -17.67
N LEU A 56 6.40 6.51 -18.06
CA LEU A 56 5.12 6.87 -17.42
C LEU A 56 4.08 5.77 -17.60
N ASP A 57 3.88 5.25 -18.81
CA ASP A 57 2.91 4.18 -19.06
C ASP A 57 3.28 2.88 -18.34
N ARG A 58 4.58 2.61 -18.15
CA ARG A 58 5.04 1.53 -17.26
C ARG A 58 4.68 1.81 -15.81
N PHE A 59 4.95 3.00 -15.29
CA PHE A 59 4.57 3.37 -13.93
C PHE A 59 3.07 3.15 -13.66
N PHE A 60 2.20 3.64 -14.54
CA PHE A 60 0.75 3.51 -14.38
C PHE A 60 0.27 2.05 -14.37
N ARG A 61 0.94 1.17 -15.12
CA ARG A 61 0.62 -0.27 -15.17
C ARG A 61 1.17 -1.04 -13.98
N GLU A 62 2.42 -0.79 -13.60
CA GLU A 62 3.10 -1.57 -12.55
C GLU A 62 2.63 -1.18 -11.14
N VAL A 63 2.43 0.12 -10.88
CA VAL A 63 2.04 0.64 -9.56
C VAL A 63 0.51 0.67 -9.38
N GLY A 64 -0.26 0.59 -10.46
CA GLY A 64 -1.72 0.46 -10.40
C GLY A 64 -2.45 1.72 -9.90
N VAL A 65 -2.22 2.86 -10.54
CA VAL A 65 -2.89 4.13 -10.17
C VAL A 65 -4.42 4.01 -10.37
N PRO A 66 -5.25 4.39 -9.38
CA PRO A 66 -6.70 4.39 -9.54
C PRO A 66 -7.15 5.22 -10.73
N ALA A 67 -8.08 4.69 -11.55
CA ALA A 67 -8.56 5.35 -12.77
C ALA A 67 -9.07 6.79 -12.54
N ALA A 68 -9.66 7.06 -11.37
CA ALA A 68 -10.14 8.38 -11.00
C ALA A 68 -9.02 9.42 -10.73
N MET A 69 -7.77 8.97 -10.54
CA MET A 69 -6.59 9.82 -10.33
C MET A 69 -5.67 9.88 -11.56
N THR A 70 -5.80 8.96 -12.51
CA THR A 70 -4.83 8.77 -13.60
C THR A 70 -4.54 10.04 -14.38
N ASP A 71 -5.58 10.75 -14.85
CA ASP A 71 -5.39 11.96 -15.66
C ASP A 71 -4.74 13.09 -14.85
N THR A 72 -5.17 13.28 -13.60
CA THR A 72 -4.61 14.29 -12.70
C THR A 72 -3.13 14.00 -12.40
N VAL A 73 -2.80 12.75 -12.06
CA VAL A 73 -1.42 12.34 -11.78
C VAL A 73 -0.55 12.47 -13.03
N ARG A 74 -1.05 12.04 -14.19
CA ARG A 74 -0.32 12.15 -15.47
C ARG A 74 -0.04 13.60 -15.82
N ALA A 75 -1.03 14.48 -15.76
CA ALA A 75 -0.86 15.90 -16.04
C ALA A 75 0.14 16.55 -15.07
N ARG A 76 0.01 16.32 -13.76
CA ARG A 76 0.93 16.88 -12.77
C ARG A 76 2.36 16.31 -12.92
N ALA A 77 2.50 15.03 -13.25
CA ALA A 77 3.80 14.42 -13.51
C ALA A 77 4.49 15.03 -14.74
N LEU A 78 3.76 15.21 -15.85
CA LEU A 78 4.29 15.86 -17.05
C LEU A 78 4.74 17.30 -16.77
N VAL A 79 3.96 18.07 -16.01
CA VAL A 79 4.36 19.42 -15.58
C VAL A 79 5.65 19.38 -14.75
N ALA A 80 5.79 18.42 -13.84
CA ALA A 80 7.00 18.25 -13.02
C ALA A 80 8.21 17.72 -13.80
N LEU A 81 7.98 17.09 -14.96
CA LEU A 81 9.01 16.54 -15.85
C LEU A 81 9.40 17.51 -16.98
N ALA A 82 8.62 18.56 -17.24
CA ALA A 82 8.87 19.52 -18.31
C ALA A 82 10.33 20.04 -18.38
N PRO A 83 11.01 20.37 -17.26
CA PRO A 83 12.42 20.80 -17.32
C PRO A 83 13.37 19.75 -17.95
N LEU A 84 13.06 18.46 -17.81
CA LEU A 84 13.89 17.39 -18.38
C LEU A 84 13.77 17.29 -19.90
N VAL A 85 12.64 17.74 -20.47
CA VAL A 85 12.43 17.79 -21.92
C VAL A 85 13.22 18.95 -22.51
N GLU A 86 13.24 20.09 -21.82
CA GLU A 86 14.00 21.28 -22.24
C GLU A 86 15.52 21.03 -22.21
N ASP A 87 16.01 20.20 -21.27
CA ASP A 87 17.42 19.84 -21.14
C ASP A 87 17.88 18.72 -22.11
N ALA A 88 16.96 18.07 -22.81
CA ALA A 88 17.28 16.98 -23.74
C ALA A 88 17.86 17.55 -25.04
N VAL A 89 19.18 17.76 -25.07
CA VAL A 89 19.93 18.10 -26.29
C VAL A 89 19.72 17.01 -27.35
N GLU A 90 19.27 17.41 -28.54
CA GLU A 90 19.15 16.55 -29.73
C GLU A 90 20.44 15.73 -29.92
N PRO A 91 20.37 14.39 -29.93
CA PRO A 91 21.55 13.57 -30.11
C PRO A 91 22.13 13.81 -31.51
N GLU A 92 23.40 14.24 -31.56
CA GLU A 92 24.20 14.34 -32.78
C GLU A 92 24.03 13.07 -33.64
N GLU A 93 23.77 13.28 -34.93
CA GLU A 93 23.60 12.25 -35.95
C GLU A 93 24.68 11.18 -35.81
N THR A 94 24.26 9.97 -35.44
CA THR A 94 25.17 8.84 -35.30
C THR A 94 25.73 8.51 -36.69
N PRO A 95 27.06 8.43 -36.88
CA PRO A 95 27.65 8.19 -38.19
C PRO A 95 27.11 6.88 -38.79
N ALA A 96 26.77 6.94 -40.08
CA ALA A 96 26.04 5.91 -40.80
C ALA A 96 26.57 4.49 -40.54
N PRO A 97 25.67 3.49 -40.38
CA PRO A 97 26.06 2.11 -40.13
C PRO A 97 26.83 1.55 -41.32
N ASN A 98 28.12 1.33 -41.08
CA ASN A 98 28.99 0.48 -41.87
C ASN A 98 28.33 -0.89 -42.08
N TRP A 99 28.30 -1.38 -43.33
CA TRP A 99 27.66 -2.63 -43.78
C TRP A 99 28.30 -3.94 -43.22
N SER A 100 28.99 -3.85 -42.10
CA SER A 100 29.59 -4.97 -41.39
C SER A 100 28.66 -5.80 -40.47
N PRO A 101 27.35 -5.53 -40.24
CA PRO A 101 26.56 -6.29 -39.27
C PRO A 101 26.03 -7.65 -39.80
N LEU A 102 26.38 -8.07 -41.01
CA LEU A 102 25.92 -9.34 -41.59
C LEU A 102 26.67 -10.58 -41.09
N ARG A 103 27.55 -10.47 -40.08
CA ARG A 103 28.18 -11.65 -39.47
C ARG A 103 27.23 -12.31 -38.46
N PRO A 104 26.85 -13.59 -38.62
CA PRO A 104 25.88 -14.26 -37.74
C PRO A 104 26.30 -14.24 -36.27
N ASP A 105 27.60 -14.38 -35.97
CA ASP A 105 28.10 -14.33 -34.58
C ASP A 105 27.87 -12.97 -33.91
N GLN A 106 27.98 -11.87 -34.67
CA GLN A 106 27.72 -10.52 -34.16
C GLN A 106 26.23 -10.28 -33.94
N LEU A 107 25.37 -10.89 -34.77
CA LEU A 107 23.91 -10.86 -34.59
C LEU A 107 23.51 -11.61 -33.31
N PHE A 108 24.04 -12.80 -33.06
CA PHE A 108 23.77 -13.52 -31.80
C PHE A 108 24.25 -12.73 -30.57
N GLY A 109 25.43 -12.11 -30.64
CA GLY A 109 25.94 -11.24 -29.58
C GLY A 109 25.09 -9.98 -29.35
N ALA A 110 24.60 -9.35 -30.42
CA ALA A 110 23.70 -8.20 -30.34
C ALA A 110 22.34 -8.58 -29.76
N LEU A 111 21.76 -9.72 -30.19
CA LEU A 111 20.51 -10.25 -29.63
C LEU A 111 20.64 -10.57 -28.15
N ARG A 112 21.72 -11.23 -27.73
CA ARG A 112 21.97 -11.54 -26.32
C ARG A 112 22.10 -10.29 -25.47
N ARG A 113 22.83 -9.27 -25.94
CA ARG A 113 22.95 -7.98 -25.24
C ARG A 113 21.61 -7.27 -25.13
N ARG A 114 20.80 -7.30 -26.18
CA ARG A 114 19.44 -6.74 -26.15
C ARG A 114 18.54 -7.48 -25.16
N ALA A 115 18.61 -8.81 -25.11
CA ALA A 115 17.86 -9.60 -24.14
C ALA A 115 18.26 -9.26 -22.70
N GLN A 116 19.57 -9.20 -22.41
CA GLN A 116 20.09 -8.81 -21.10
C GLN A 116 19.64 -7.40 -20.71
N PHE A 117 19.71 -6.44 -21.63
CA PHE A 117 19.25 -5.07 -21.39
C PHE A 117 17.75 -4.99 -21.07
N VAL A 118 16.92 -5.79 -21.76
CA VAL A 118 15.49 -5.87 -21.48
C VAL A 118 15.23 -6.47 -20.09
N GLU A 119 15.96 -7.52 -19.70
CA GLU A 119 15.84 -8.13 -18.38
C GLU A 119 16.24 -7.15 -17.27
N GLU A 120 17.36 -6.44 -17.44
CA GLU A 120 17.84 -5.42 -16.51
C GLU A 120 16.85 -4.26 -16.39
N THR A 121 16.34 -3.75 -17.51
CA THR A 121 15.33 -2.68 -17.52
C THR A 121 14.05 -3.12 -16.83
N ASN A 122 13.59 -4.36 -17.05
CA ASN A 122 12.42 -4.89 -16.37
C ASN A 122 12.65 -5.06 -14.87
N LEU A 123 13.86 -5.45 -14.44
CA LEU A 123 14.20 -5.53 -13.03
C LEU A 123 14.19 -4.13 -12.38
N GLU A 124 14.81 -3.14 -13.01
CA GLU A 124 14.81 -1.75 -12.56
C GLU A 124 13.39 -1.18 -12.47
N CYS A 125 12.52 -1.47 -13.45
CA CYS A 125 11.11 -1.10 -13.40
C CYS A 125 10.42 -1.68 -12.16
N ARG A 126 10.62 -2.98 -11.88
CA ARG A 126 10.01 -3.62 -10.70
C ARG A 126 10.52 -3.02 -9.39
N LEU A 127 11.83 -2.79 -9.29
CA LEU A 127 12.42 -2.17 -8.09
C LEU A 127 11.89 -0.75 -7.88
N ALA A 128 11.79 0.03 -8.96
CA ALA A 128 11.24 1.38 -8.90
C ALA A 128 9.75 1.38 -8.54
N ALA A 129 8.97 0.42 -9.05
CA ALA A 129 7.57 0.23 -8.67
C ALA A 129 7.43 -0.15 -7.19
N SER A 130 8.26 -1.09 -6.68
CA SER A 130 8.23 -1.47 -5.27
C SER A 130 8.56 -0.30 -4.32
N ILE A 131 9.43 0.63 -4.73
CA ILE A 131 9.68 1.86 -3.97
C ILE A 131 8.43 2.74 -3.93
N ALA A 132 7.72 2.86 -5.06
CA ALA A 132 6.48 3.62 -5.13
C ALA A 132 5.37 2.99 -4.26
N ASP A 133 5.22 1.67 -4.32
CA ASP A 133 4.23 0.92 -3.53
C ASP A 133 4.45 1.12 -2.03
N GLU A 134 5.70 1.09 -1.57
CA GLU A 134 6.03 1.33 -0.16
C GLU A 134 5.69 2.78 0.26
N ALA A 135 5.96 3.76 -0.59
CA ALA A 135 5.61 5.16 -0.32
C ALA A 135 4.08 5.38 -0.27
N LEU A 136 3.32 4.67 -1.13
CA LEU A 136 1.87 4.68 -1.13
C LEU A 136 1.31 4.00 0.12
N ALA A 137 1.86 2.84 0.50
CA ALA A 137 1.48 2.15 1.73
C ALA A 137 1.72 3.03 2.97
N ALA A 138 2.87 3.71 3.05
CA ALA A 138 3.16 4.65 4.12
C ALA A 138 2.16 5.81 4.17
N THR A 139 1.73 6.33 3.01
CA THR A 139 0.71 7.37 2.93
C THR A 139 -0.65 6.88 3.41
N HIS A 140 -1.07 5.68 3.00
CA HIS A 140 -2.28 5.05 3.49
C HIS A 140 -2.26 4.85 5.00
N VAL A 141 -1.15 4.35 5.57
CA VAL A 141 -1.00 4.17 7.02
C VAL A 141 -1.14 5.51 7.75
N ARG A 142 -0.46 6.56 7.27
CA ARG A 142 -0.58 7.91 7.85
C ARG A 142 -2.01 8.43 7.83
N MET A 143 -2.74 8.23 6.75
CA MET A 143 -4.14 8.67 6.62
C MET A 143 -5.11 7.82 7.46
N ALA A 144 -4.87 6.51 7.54
CA ALA A 144 -5.64 5.60 8.39
C ALA A 144 -5.46 5.93 9.88
N LEU A 145 -4.24 6.25 10.32
CA LEU A 145 -3.97 6.74 11.67
C LEU A 145 -4.76 8.03 11.95
N ALA A 146 -4.79 8.98 11.01
CA ALA A 146 -5.55 10.21 11.19
C ALA A 146 -7.07 9.98 11.28
N VAL A 147 -7.60 8.94 10.61
CA VAL A 147 -9.01 8.51 10.80
C VAL A 147 -9.20 7.92 12.19
N ALA A 148 -8.30 7.04 12.64
CA ALA A 148 -8.37 6.43 13.96
C ALA A 148 -8.30 7.48 15.08
N GLU A 149 -7.44 8.49 14.94
CA GLU A 149 -7.35 9.62 15.87
C GLU A 149 -8.64 10.44 15.91
N LEU A 150 -9.24 10.72 14.74
CA LEU A 150 -10.49 11.47 14.67
C LEU A 150 -11.67 10.74 15.32
N LEU A 151 -11.69 9.41 15.22
CA LEU A 151 -12.79 8.55 15.70
C LEU A 151 -12.52 7.91 17.06
N ALA A 152 -11.45 8.29 17.75
CA ALA A 152 -11.01 7.66 18.99
C ALA A 152 -12.07 7.68 20.11
N ASP A 153 -12.95 8.69 20.12
CA ASP A 153 -14.03 8.82 21.09
C ASP A 153 -15.31 8.08 20.68
N ASP A 154 -15.44 7.71 19.39
CA ASP A 154 -16.66 7.16 18.81
C ASP A 154 -16.57 5.63 18.55
N CYS A 155 -15.37 5.08 18.33
CA CYS A 155 -15.17 3.64 18.09
C CYS A 155 -13.76 3.17 18.42
N THR A 156 -13.56 1.84 18.44
CA THR A 156 -12.24 1.24 18.65
C THR A 156 -11.32 1.52 17.45
N PRO A 157 -9.98 1.52 17.65
CA PRO A 157 -9.04 1.81 16.57
C PRO A 157 -9.15 0.82 15.40
N ASP A 158 -9.41 -0.46 15.67
CA ASP A 158 -9.59 -1.45 14.61
C ASP A 158 -10.83 -1.16 13.75
N GLU A 159 -11.95 -0.76 14.36
CA GLU A 159 -13.16 -0.35 13.65
C GLU A 159 -12.92 0.91 12.79
N ALA A 160 -12.22 1.91 13.34
CA ALA A 160 -11.89 3.15 12.64
C ALA A 160 -10.97 2.89 11.42
N ILE A 161 -9.94 2.06 11.58
CA ILE A 161 -9.03 1.70 10.50
C ILE A 161 -9.77 0.89 9.43
N MET A 162 -10.63 -0.05 9.82
CA MET A 162 -11.46 -0.79 8.86
C MET A 162 -12.44 0.13 8.12
N HIS A 163 -12.92 1.20 8.75
CA HIS A 163 -13.72 2.21 8.08
C HIS A 163 -12.91 2.91 6.98
N TYR A 164 -11.65 3.27 7.22
CA TYR A 164 -10.74 3.83 6.20
C TYR A 164 -10.53 2.85 5.04
N VAL A 165 -10.14 1.61 5.34
CA VAL A 165 -9.85 0.57 4.34
C VAL A 165 -11.04 0.33 3.40
N ARG A 166 -12.25 0.25 3.96
CA ARG A 166 -13.48 0.10 3.16
C ARG A 166 -13.80 1.33 2.33
N SER A 167 -13.57 2.53 2.88
CA SER A 167 -13.87 3.79 2.18
C SER A 167 -13.00 3.99 0.95
N PHE A 168 -11.74 3.56 1.00
CA PHE A 168 -10.82 3.60 -0.14
C PHE A 168 -10.88 2.35 -1.03
N ASN A 169 -11.71 1.36 -0.70
CA ASN A 169 -11.88 0.11 -1.44
C ASN A 169 -10.54 -0.57 -1.79
N LEU A 170 -9.66 -0.68 -0.79
CA LEU A 170 -8.33 -1.23 -0.98
C LEU A 170 -8.38 -2.73 -1.35
N PRO A 171 -7.50 -3.22 -2.24
CA PRO A 171 -7.35 -4.64 -2.51
C PRO A 171 -7.05 -5.43 -1.22
N ALA A 172 -7.50 -6.69 -1.15
CA ALA A 172 -7.46 -7.48 0.09
C ALA A 172 -6.04 -7.60 0.71
N LEU A 173 -5.01 -7.73 -0.14
CA LEU A 173 -3.63 -7.81 0.32
C LEU A 173 -3.16 -6.49 0.92
N ASP A 174 -3.36 -5.38 0.20
CA ASP A 174 -2.96 -4.04 0.65
C ASP A 174 -3.72 -3.62 1.90
N ALA A 175 -5.02 -3.91 1.94
CA ALA A 175 -5.87 -3.71 3.11
C ALA A 175 -5.28 -4.39 4.35
N GLN A 176 -4.83 -5.65 4.24
CA GLN A 176 -4.23 -6.38 5.35
C GLN A 176 -2.90 -5.77 5.79
N ILE A 177 -2.02 -5.40 4.84
CA ILE A 177 -0.73 -4.77 5.13
C ILE A 177 -0.94 -3.43 5.84
N ILE A 178 -1.78 -2.57 5.27
CA ILE A 178 -2.09 -1.24 5.81
C ILE A 178 -2.74 -1.38 7.18
N PHE A 179 -3.71 -2.28 7.35
CA PHE A 179 -4.34 -2.52 8.65
C PHE A 179 -3.31 -2.92 9.72
N ARG A 180 -2.47 -3.92 9.44
CA ARG A 180 -1.47 -4.40 10.40
C ARG A 180 -0.43 -3.33 10.75
N ARG A 181 0.09 -2.61 9.75
CA ARG A 181 1.06 -1.52 9.97
C ARG A 181 0.45 -0.38 10.75
N THR A 182 -0.79 -0.01 10.44
CA THR A 182 -1.52 1.05 11.15
C THR A 182 -1.77 0.66 12.61
N MET A 183 -2.22 -0.58 12.88
CA MET A 183 -2.39 -1.08 14.25
C MET A 183 -1.07 -1.10 15.03
N ALA A 184 0.04 -1.50 14.38
CA ALA A 184 1.36 -1.47 15.01
C ALA A 184 1.78 -0.04 15.37
N SER A 185 1.68 0.91 14.42
CA SER A 185 1.98 2.31 14.68
C SER A 185 1.04 2.97 15.69
N TRP A 186 -0.22 2.53 15.77
CA TRP A 186 -1.15 2.96 16.80
C TRP A 186 -0.70 2.49 18.18
N ALA A 187 -0.36 1.20 18.31
CA ALA A 187 0.12 0.62 19.57
C ALA A 187 1.44 1.24 20.06
N GLU A 188 2.29 1.71 19.16
CA GLU A 188 3.51 2.47 19.52
C GLU A 188 3.19 3.86 20.09
N ARG A 189 2.09 4.50 19.65
CA ARG A 189 1.66 5.83 20.11
C ARG A 189 0.84 5.77 21.39
N ASP A 190 0.00 4.76 21.51
CA ASP A 190 -0.84 4.47 22.66
C ASP A 190 -0.54 3.04 23.11
N PRO A 191 0.47 2.83 23.98
CA PRO A 191 0.84 1.51 24.47
C PRO A 191 -0.31 0.92 25.29
N LEU A 192 -1.21 0.26 24.58
CA LEU A 192 -2.31 -0.58 25.05
C LEU A 192 -3.36 0.12 25.93
N GLY A 193 -3.39 1.45 26.04
CA GLY A 193 -4.32 2.13 26.93
C GLY A 193 -4.27 1.56 28.35
N LEU A 194 -3.11 1.08 28.82
CA LEU A 194 -2.94 0.51 30.16
C LEU A 194 -3.30 1.52 31.28
N ASP A 195 -3.38 2.80 30.94
CA ASP A 195 -3.87 3.86 31.83
C ASP A 195 -5.39 4.13 31.73
N ARG A 196 -6.08 3.58 30.72
CA ARG A 196 -7.54 3.74 30.48
C ARG A 196 -8.37 2.49 30.76
N VAL A 197 -7.74 1.34 30.96
CA VAL A 197 -8.44 0.18 31.52
C VAL A 197 -8.76 0.51 32.97
N GLU A 198 -9.96 1.03 33.24
CA GLU A 198 -10.50 1.00 34.59
C GLU A 198 -10.29 -0.42 35.14
N PRO A 199 -9.78 -0.58 36.37
CA PRO A 199 -9.57 -1.90 36.94
C PRO A 199 -10.90 -2.63 36.84
N VAL A 200 -10.94 -3.70 36.04
CA VAL A 200 -12.03 -4.65 36.05
C VAL A 200 -12.13 -5.07 37.51
N MET A 201 -13.13 -4.54 38.22
CA MET A 201 -13.38 -4.91 39.61
C MET A 201 -13.41 -6.44 39.62
N PRO A 202 -12.60 -7.09 40.47
CA PRO A 202 -12.65 -8.54 40.56
C PRO A 202 -14.11 -8.89 40.81
N VAL A 203 -14.67 -9.71 39.92
CA VAL A 203 -16.01 -10.27 40.09
C VAL A 203 -16.06 -10.76 41.52
N VAL A 204 -16.88 -10.08 42.34
CA VAL A 204 -17.13 -10.47 43.72
C VAL A 204 -17.47 -11.94 43.64
N ALA A 205 -16.61 -12.75 44.25
CA ALA A 205 -16.80 -14.18 44.38
C ALA A 205 -18.12 -14.39 45.12
N ILE A 206 -19.20 -14.56 44.37
CA ILE A 206 -20.44 -15.10 44.90
C ILE A 206 -20.11 -16.55 45.21
N CYS A 207 -19.83 -16.80 46.47
CA CYS A 207 -19.74 -18.13 47.06
C CYS A 207 -21.04 -18.88 46.73
N ALA A 208 -21.00 -19.73 45.69
CA ALA A 208 -22.00 -20.74 45.45
C ALA A 208 -21.49 -22.06 46.02
N SER A 209 -22.09 -22.44 47.14
CA SER A 209 -21.91 -23.72 47.82
C SER A 209 -22.47 -24.88 46.99
N GLY A 210 -21.60 -25.82 46.60
CA GLY A 210 -21.90 -27.24 46.29
C GLY A 210 -22.73 -27.57 45.02
N PRO A 211 -22.82 -28.85 44.59
CA PRO A 211 -22.39 -30.07 45.29
C PRO A 211 -21.34 -30.93 44.54
N LEU A 212 -20.77 -31.87 45.31
CA LEU A 212 -19.83 -32.92 44.93
C LEU A 212 -20.36 -33.81 43.78
N VAL A 213 -19.59 -33.94 42.70
CA VAL A 213 -19.76 -35.01 41.71
C VAL A 213 -18.57 -35.96 41.81
N ASN A 214 -18.86 -37.16 42.31
CA ASN A 214 -17.96 -38.30 42.40
C ASN A 214 -17.84 -38.95 41.02
N ILE A 215 -16.66 -38.87 40.38
CA ILE A 215 -16.37 -39.59 39.14
C ILE A 215 -15.20 -40.54 39.40
N GLY A 216 -15.56 -41.76 39.82
CA GLY A 216 -14.70 -42.92 39.70
C GLY A 216 -14.74 -43.43 38.25
N GLY A 217 -13.57 -43.55 37.62
CA GLY A 217 -13.46 -44.06 36.27
C GLY A 217 -12.01 -44.30 35.86
N ARG A 218 -11.50 -45.50 36.16
CA ARG A 218 -10.19 -46.00 35.73
C ARG A 218 -10.11 -46.00 34.20
N LEU A 219 -9.14 -45.28 33.62
CA LEU A 219 -8.69 -45.53 32.25
C LEU A 219 -7.35 -46.28 32.28
N ARG A 220 -7.40 -47.53 31.82
CA ARG A 220 -6.26 -48.40 31.56
C ARG A 220 -5.51 -47.87 30.33
N LEU A 221 -4.23 -47.56 30.49
CA LEU A 221 -3.29 -47.33 29.40
C LEU A 221 -2.92 -48.67 28.76
N GLY A 222 -3.28 -48.86 27.49
CA GLY A 222 -2.80 -49.94 26.65
C GLY A 222 -1.61 -49.47 25.80
N LEU A 223 -0.40 -49.91 26.18
CA LEU A 223 0.79 -49.82 25.34
C LEU A 223 0.66 -50.79 24.16
N ARG A 224 0.85 -50.32 22.93
CA ARG A 224 1.18 -51.16 21.76
C ARG A 224 2.58 -50.80 21.29
N ALA A 225 3.51 -51.71 21.50
CA ALA A 225 4.82 -51.70 20.88
C ALA A 225 4.69 -52.11 19.41
N ILE A 226 5.37 -51.38 18.52
CA ILE A 226 5.57 -51.74 17.11
C ILE A 226 6.96 -52.39 17.03
N GLY A 227 6.98 -53.63 16.55
CA GLY A 227 8.13 -54.26 15.91
C GLY A 227 7.80 -54.48 14.44
#